data_AF-A0AAD7MB10-F1
#
_entry.id   AF-A0AAD7MB10-F1
#
_cell.length_a   1.000
_cell.length_b   1.000
_cell.length_c   1.000
_cell.angle_alpha   90.00
_cell.angle_beta   90.00
_cell.angle_gamma   90.00
#
_symmetry.space_group_name_H-M   'P 1'
#
loop_
_entity.id
_entity.type
_entity.pdbx_description
1 polymer ?
#
loop_
_entity_poly.entity_id
_entity_poly.type
_entity_poly.pdbx_seq_one_letter_code
_entity_poly.pdbx_strand_id
1 'polypeptide(L)'
;MPTLETICHALTSLSEAEAHATFAHSADPDTARFLFVDNTQNYHLQRDLRIGREHMMNVGMSGLWFEALDVDITVFDLDAKRALIALNNRKVATIKDLLDLIDQEDCSDASNHTESRSSSKRSTPICFSTLVSF
;
A
#
# COMPACT_ATOMS: atom_id res chain seq x y z
N MET A 1 -36.80 7.97 20.56
CA MET A 1 -35.43 7.41 20.47
C MET A 1 -35.53 6.08 19.76
N PRO A 2 -34.68 5.77 18.76
CA PRO A 2 -34.63 4.43 18.22
C PRO A 2 -34.32 3.45 19.36
N THR A 3 -35.03 2.33 19.38
CA THR A 3 -34.79 1.27 20.36
C THR A 3 -33.43 0.62 20.08
N LEU A 4 -32.75 0.16 21.13
CA LEU A 4 -31.43 -0.49 21.02
C LEU A 4 -31.43 -1.62 19.97
N GLU A 5 -32.53 -2.36 19.89
CA GLU A 5 -32.75 -3.44 18.92
C GLU A 5 -32.69 -2.95 17.46
N THR A 6 -33.24 -1.78 17.17
CA THR A 6 -33.18 -1.16 15.83
C THR A 6 -31.75 -0.77 15.46
N ILE A 7 -30.99 -0.25 16.44
CA ILE A 7 -29.58 0.09 16.25
C ILE A 7 -28.76 -1.18 16.01
N CYS A 8 -28.98 -2.24 16.80
CA CYS A 8 -28.31 -3.53 16.63
C CYS A 8 -28.59 -4.14 15.25
N HIS A 9 -29.86 -4.20 14.81
CA HIS A 9 -30.19 -4.72 13.49
C HIS A 9 -29.55 -3.92 12.35
N ALA A 10 -29.53 -2.59 12.45
CA ALA A 10 -28.87 -1.75 11.47
C ALA A 10 -27.36 -2.04 11.40
N LEU A 11 -26.68 -2.14 12.54
CA LEU A 11 -25.25 -2.47 12.60
C LEU A 11 -24.94 -3.87 12.05
N THR A 12 -25.78 -4.86 12.36
CA THR A 12 -25.62 -6.21 11.80
C THR A 12 -25.76 -6.20 10.28
N SER A 13 -26.78 -5.53 9.74
CA SER A 13 -26.96 -5.44 8.30
C SER A 13 -25.80 -4.73 7.59
N LEU A 14 -25.22 -3.72 8.23
CA LEU A 14 -24.06 -3.00 7.70
C LEU A 14 -22.82 -3.90 7.68
N SER A 15 -22.60 -4.65 8.76
CA SER A 15 -21.51 -5.61 8.87
C SER A 15 -21.60 -6.71 7.80
N GLU A 16 -22.80 -7.26 7.56
CA GLU A 16 -23.03 -8.27 6.52
C GLU A 16 -22.78 -7.70 5.11
N ALA A 17 -23.23 -6.47 4.84
CA ALA A 17 -23.01 -5.81 3.56
C ALA A 17 -21.52 -5.51 3.32
N GLU A 18 -20.80 -5.06 4.35
CA GLU A 18 -19.36 -4.80 4.30
C GLU A 18 -18.57 -6.10 4.09
N ALA A 19 -18.95 -7.18 4.78
CA ALA A 19 -18.33 -8.49 4.60
C ALA A 19 -18.51 -8.99 3.15
N HIS A 20 -19.71 -8.85 2.58
CA HIS A 20 -19.97 -9.22 1.20
C HIS A 20 -19.16 -8.39 0.21
N ALA A 21 -19.09 -7.06 0.40
CA ALA A 21 -18.29 -6.18 -0.43
C ALA A 21 -16.80 -6.53 -0.36
N THR A 22 -16.28 -6.78 0.85
CA THR A 22 -14.88 -7.18 1.09
C THR A 22 -14.57 -8.51 0.43
N PHE A 23 -15.47 -9.49 0.52
CA PHE A 23 -15.29 -10.80 -0.09
C PHE A 23 -15.26 -10.71 -1.61
N ALA A 24 -16.24 -10.00 -2.20
CA ALA A 24 -16.31 -9.76 -3.64
C ALA A 24 -15.05 -9.04 -4.15
N HIS A 25 -14.52 -8.10 -3.36
CA HIS A 25 -13.26 -7.44 -3.69
C HIS A 25 -12.11 -8.46 -3.64
N SER A 26 -11.94 -9.18 -2.53
CA SER A 26 -10.84 -10.15 -2.33
C SER A 26 -10.78 -11.32 -3.32
N ALA A 27 -11.84 -11.57 -4.09
CA ALA A 27 -11.96 -12.74 -4.96
C ALA A 27 -11.16 -12.65 -6.27
N ASP A 28 -10.65 -11.47 -6.64
CA ASP A 28 -9.84 -11.30 -7.84
C ASP A 28 -8.37 -11.72 -7.58
N PRO A 29 -7.88 -12.82 -8.18
CA PRO A 29 -6.50 -13.27 -8.01
C PRO A 29 -5.50 -12.35 -8.72
N ASP A 30 -5.89 -11.61 -9.75
CA ASP A 30 -4.95 -10.82 -10.56
C ASP A 30 -4.65 -9.43 -9.93
N THR A 31 -5.32 -9.12 -8.81
CA THR A 31 -5.16 -7.85 -8.08
C THR A 31 -4.47 -8.07 -6.74
N ALA A 32 -3.23 -7.58 -6.61
CA ALA A 32 -2.54 -7.51 -5.34
C ALA A 32 -2.96 -6.26 -4.56
N ARG A 33 -3.36 -6.45 -3.29
CA ARG A 33 -3.86 -5.37 -2.44
C ARG A 33 -2.92 -5.15 -1.27
N PHE A 34 -2.58 -3.89 -1.04
CA PHE A 34 -1.64 -3.52 0.00
C PHE A 34 -2.27 -2.54 0.98
N LEU A 35 -2.11 -2.86 2.25
CA LEU A 35 -2.42 -1.95 3.35
C LEU A 35 -1.12 -1.60 4.08
N PHE A 36 -0.66 -0.37 3.89
CA PHE A 36 0.45 0.16 4.65
C PHE A 36 -0.10 0.94 5.82
N VAL A 37 0.08 0.39 7.02
CA VAL A 37 -0.30 1.05 8.26
C VAL A 37 0.96 1.49 8.96
N ASP A 38 0.99 2.73 9.41
CA ASP A 38 2.06 3.25 10.25
C ASP A 38 1.50 3.91 11.51
N ASN A 39 2.23 3.76 12.61
CA ASN A 39 1.93 4.43 13.85
C ASN A 39 2.41 5.87 13.75
N THR A 40 1.47 6.81 13.70
CA THR A 40 1.82 8.23 13.70
C THR A 40 1.95 8.72 15.14
N GLN A 41 3.19 8.93 15.56
CA GLN A 41 3.48 9.56 16.84
C GLN A 41 3.99 10.97 16.57
N ASN A 42 3.14 11.97 16.81
CA ASN A 42 3.52 13.37 16.69
C ASN A 42 3.69 13.96 18.07
N TYR A 43 4.92 14.33 18.41
CA TYR A 43 5.22 15.00 19.67
C TYR A 43 5.20 16.52 19.45
N HIS A 44 4.16 17.18 19.93
CA HIS A 44 4.10 18.63 19.90
C HIS A 44 4.95 19.21 21.04
N LEU A 45 6.26 19.34 20.78
CA LEU A 45 7.19 19.96 21.72
C LEU A 45 7.06 21.48 21.64
N GLN A 46 6.41 22.08 22.63
CA GLN A 46 6.28 23.53 22.71
C GLN A 46 7.60 24.12 23.22
N ARG A 47 8.23 24.99 22.42
CA ARG A 47 9.51 25.64 22.76
C ARG A 47 9.36 26.92 23.59
N ASP A 48 8.13 27.32 23.93
CA ASP A 48 7.82 28.59 24.59
C ASP A 48 7.29 28.37 26.03
N LEU A 49 7.91 29.05 27.01
CA LEU A 49 7.67 28.98 28.45
C LEU A 49 6.36 29.64 28.94
N ARG A 50 5.37 29.82 28.07
CA ARG A 50 4.09 30.44 28.47
C ARG A 50 3.24 29.44 29.27
N ILE A 51 2.90 29.83 30.50
CA ILE A 51 2.09 29.08 31.47
C ILE A 51 0.73 28.68 30.85
N GLY A 52 0.33 27.42 31.02
CA GLY A 52 -1.01 26.91 30.68
C GLY A 52 -1.12 26.03 29.43
N ARG A 53 0.00 25.55 28.87
CA ARG A 53 -0.02 24.57 27.77
C ARG A 53 0.87 23.37 28.11
N GLU A 54 0.30 22.18 28.00
CA GLU A 54 0.97 20.91 28.32
C GLU A 54 1.59 20.30 27.07
N HIS A 55 2.72 19.60 27.25
CA HIS A 55 3.27 18.75 26.19
C HIS A 55 2.30 17.60 25.93
N MET A 56 1.82 17.50 24.68
CA MET A 56 0.90 16.45 24.27
C MET A 56 1.53 15.59 23.19
N MET A 57 1.51 14.28 23.41
CA MET A 57 1.87 13.29 22.41
C MET A 57 0.58 12.86 21.69
N ASN A 58 0.48 13.19 20.42
CA ASN A 58 -0.59 12.70 19.56
C ASN A 58 -0.18 11.34 19.02
N VAL A 59 -0.87 10.30 19.49
CA VAL A 59 -0.74 8.95 18.96
C VAL A 59 -1.94 8.71 18.04
N GLY A 60 -1.65 8.41 16.78
CA GLY A 60 -2.62 8.05 15.78
C GLY A 60 -2.15 6.88 14.93
N MET A 61 -2.99 6.50 13.99
CA MET A 61 -2.70 5.48 13.00
C MET A 61 -2.93 6.11 11.62
N SER A 62 -1.93 6.02 10.75
CA SER A 62 -2.05 6.39 9.34
C SER A 62 -2.12 5.11 8.51
N GLY A 63 -3.01 5.09 7.52
CA GLY A 63 -3.16 3.97 6.61
C GLY A 63 -3.13 4.47 5.17
N LEU A 64 -2.39 3.78 4.32
CA LEU A 64 -2.46 3.91 2.88
C LEU A 64 -2.94 2.58 2.30
N TRP A 65 -4.01 2.65 1.53
CA TRP A 65 -4.54 1.53 0.75
C TRP A 65 -4.24 1.75 -0.72
N PHE A 66 -3.71 0.73 -1.38
CA PHE A 66 -3.60 0.73 -2.84
C PHE A 66 -3.69 -0.67 -3.42
N GLU A 67 -4.01 -0.70 -4.71
CA GLU A 67 -4.26 -1.89 -5.50
C GLU A 67 -3.29 -1.87 -6.68
N ALA A 68 -2.53 -2.94 -6.83
CA ALA A 68 -1.65 -3.15 -7.96
C ALA A 68 -2.25 -4.26 -8.83
N LEU A 69 -2.36 -3.94 -10.13
CA LEU A 69 -2.80 -4.87 -11.15
C LEU A 69 -1.59 -5.62 -11.71
N ASP A 70 -1.80 -6.82 -12.25
CA ASP A 70 -0.80 -7.62 -12.96
C ASP A 70 0.43 -7.99 -12.10
N VAL A 71 0.21 -8.26 -10.81
CA VAL A 71 1.28 -8.63 -9.87
C VAL A 71 1.44 -10.14 -9.80
N ASP A 72 2.68 -10.63 -9.90
CA ASP A 72 3.01 -12.02 -9.61
C ASP A 72 2.81 -12.32 -8.12
N ILE A 73 1.74 -13.05 -7.80
CA ILE A 73 1.35 -13.41 -6.43
C ILE A 73 2.40 -14.29 -5.76
N THR A 74 3.22 -15.03 -6.53
CA THR A 74 4.26 -15.91 -5.96
C THR A 74 5.30 -15.13 -5.16
N VAL A 75 5.44 -13.83 -5.43
CA VAL A 75 6.25 -12.88 -4.67
C VAL A 75 5.78 -12.77 -3.20
N PHE A 76 4.55 -13.16 -2.87
CA PHE A 76 4.02 -13.17 -1.50
C PHE A 76 4.10 -14.52 -0.80
N ASP A 77 4.71 -15.54 -1.42
CA ASP A 77 4.88 -16.84 -0.77
C ASP A 77 5.73 -16.71 0.52
N LEU A 78 5.08 -16.98 1.65
CA LEU A 78 5.66 -16.86 2.97
C LEU A 78 6.77 -17.89 3.21
N ASP A 79 6.63 -19.09 2.64
CA ASP A 79 7.61 -20.16 2.85
C ASP A 79 8.88 -19.88 2.05
N ALA A 80 8.73 -19.40 0.80
CA ALA A 80 9.83 -18.88 0.02
C ALA A 80 10.56 -17.74 0.75
N LYS A 81 9.83 -16.76 1.29
CA LYS A 81 10.42 -15.65 2.08
C LYS A 81 11.17 -16.14 3.32
N ARG A 82 10.60 -17.08 4.06
CA ARG A 82 11.24 -17.66 5.25
C ARG A 82 12.52 -18.41 4.90
N ALA A 83 12.52 -19.16 3.80
CA ALA A 83 13.72 -19.83 3.30
C ALA A 83 14.82 -18.81 2.94
N LEU A 84 14.47 -17.72 2.26
CA LEU A 84 15.41 -16.63 1.92
C LEU A 84 15.97 -15.92 3.16
N ILE A 85 15.15 -15.67 4.18
CA ILE A 85 15.60 -15.08 5.46
C ILE A 85 16.61 -16.02 6.15
N ALA A 86 16.36 -17.34 6.13
CA ALA A 86 17.25 -18.33 6.72
C ALA A 86 18.64 -18.36 6.05
N LEU A 87 18.70 -18.08 4.74
CA LEU A 87 19.97 -17.96 4.00
C LEU A 87 20.79 -16.73 4.44
N ASN A 88 20.15 -15.69 5.01
CA ASN A 88 20.81 -14.53 5.62
C ASN A 88 21.78 -13.76 4.68
N ASN A 89 21.50 -13.78 3.38
CA ASN A 89 22.32 -13.12 2.36
C ASN A 89 22.38 -11.58 2.54
N ARG A 90 21.48 -11.01 3.34
CA ARG A 90 21.47 -9.58 3.72
C ARG A 90 22.78 -9.11 4.35
N LYS A 91 23.56 -10.00 4.96
CA LYS A 91 24.88 -9.67 5.52
C LYS A 91 25.95 -9.39 4.47
N VAL A 92 25.77 -9.91 3.26
CA VAL A 92 26.76 -9.85 2.17
C VAL A 92 26.28 -8.95 1.02
N ALA A 93 25.00 -8.59 1.02
CA ALA A 93 24.42 -7.68 0.02
C ALA A 93 25.15 -6.34 -0.01
N THR A 94 25.55 -5.92 -1.21
CA THR A 94 26.21 -4.64 -1.47
C THR A 94 25.21 -3.61 -1.99
N ILE A 95 25.58 -2.34 -1.92
CA ILE A 95 24.78 -1.23 -2.49
C ILE A 95 24.57 -1.44 -4.00
N LYS A 96 25.54 -2.04 -4.70
CA LYS A 96 25.42 -2.34 -6.13
C LYS A 96 24.31 -3.35 -6.39
N ASP A 97 24.25 -4.42 -5.59
CA ASP A 97 23.19 -5.42 -5.70
C ASP A 97 21.81 -4.78 -5.51
N LEU A 98 21.69 -3.80 -4.60
CA LEU A 98 20.47 -3.00 -4.38
C LEU A 98 20.09 -2.12 -5.58
N LEU A 99 21.08 -1.45 -6.18
CA LEU A 99 20.86 -0.58 -7.34
C LEU A 99 20.49 -1.36 -8.60
N ASP A 100 21.05 -2.55 -8.78
CA ASP A 100 20.76 -3.43 -9.93
C ASP A 100 19.30 -3.95 -9.92
N LEU A 101 18.56 -3.80 -8.81
CA LEU A 101 17.14 -4.17 -8.70
C LEU A 101 16.19 -3.01 -8.92
N ILE A 102 16.70 -1.79 -8.82
CA ILE A 102 15.97 -0.59 -9.18
C ILE A 102 16.15 -0.50 -10.69
N ASP A 103 15.41 -1.32 -11.42
CA ASP A 103 15.40 -1.34 -12.88
C ASP A 103 14.95 0.05 -13.36
N GLN A 104 15.91 0.92 -13.63
CA GLN A 104 15.69 2.24 -14.21
C GLN A 104 15.78 2.08 -15.72
N GLU A 105 14.81 1.40 -16.33
CA GLU A 105 14.48 1.75 -17.70
C GLU A 105 13.96 3.19 -17.66
N ASP A 106 14.81 4.12 -18.09
CA ASP A 106 14.50 5.53 -18.17
C ASP A 106 13.13 5.71 -18.82
N CYS A 107 12.17 6.28 -18.09
CA CYS A 107 10.90 6.77 -18.63
C CYS A 107 11.12 8.00 -19.54
N SER A 108 12.12 7.97 -20.42
CA SER A 108 12.49 9.04 -21.34
C SER A 108 12.11 8.75 -22.80
N ASP A 109 11.73 7.50 -23.14
CA ASP A 109 11.34 7.12 -24.50
C ASP A 109 9.88 7.47 -24.88
N ALA A 110 9.11 8.09 -23.98
CA ALA A 110 7.73 8.51 -24.27
C ALA A 110 7.62 9.76 -25.18
N SER A 111 8.72 10.28 -25.74
CA SER A 111 8.70 11.56 -26.49
C SER A 111 8.99 11.48 -28.00
N ASN A 112 9.27 10.31 -28.58
CA ASN A 112 9.68 10.19 -29.99
C ASN A 112 8.71 9.43 -30.92
N HIS A 113 7.40 9.43 -30.64
CA HIS A 113 6.40 8.99 -31.61
C HIS A 113 5.29 10.02 -31.79
N THR A 114 5.59 11.03 -32.60
CA THR A 114 4.60 11.94 -33.18
C THR A 114 3.88 11.24 -34.34
N GLU A 115 2.57 11.04 -34.13
CA GLU A 115 1.48 11.00 -35.12
C GLU A 115 1.40 9.84 -36.14
N SER A 116 0.49 8.89 -35.90
CA SER A 116 -0.81 8.89 -36.61
C SER A 116 -1.75 7.77 -36.13
N ARG A 117 -3.04 8.15 -35.98
CA ARG A 117 -4.28 7.34 -35.95
C ARG A 117 -5.04 7.16 -34.61
N SER A 118 -6.13 7.93 -34.56
CA SER A 118 -7.50 7.59 -34.11
C SER A 118 -7.77 7.09 -32.69
N SER A 119 -8.35 7.99 -31.89
CA SER A 119 -9.46 7.78 -30.95
C SER A 119 -9.61 6.40 -30.26
N SER A 120 -9.12 6.27 -29.03
CA SER A 120 -9.96 6.18 -27.82
C SER A 120 -9.09 5.91 -26.59
N LYS A 121 -9.47 6.51 -25.45
CA LYS A 121 -9.01 6.25 -24.07
C LYS A 121 -7.53 6.51 -23.76
N ARG A 122 -7.26 7.66 -23.15
CA ARG A 122 -6.01 7.94 -22.41
C ARG A 122 -5.98 7.09 -21.14
N SER A 123 -5.18 6.03 -21.13
CA SER A 123 -4.56 5.51 -19.91
C SER A 123 -3.09 5.95 -19.94
N THR A 124 -2.70 6.77 -19.00
CA THR A 124 -1.29 7.10 -18.72
C THR A 124 -0.52 5.80 -18.42
N PRO A 125 0.69 5.59 -18.96
CA PRO A 125 1.53 4.51 -18.47
C PRO A 125 2.06 4.91 -17.10
N ILE A 126 1.53 4.30 -16.04
CA ILE A 126 2.21 4.31 -14.76
C ILE A 126 3.26 3.20 -14.87
N CYS A 127 4.52 3.57 -15.10
CA CYS A 127 5.64 2.66 -14.94
C CYS A 127 5.71 2.23 -13.48
N PHE A 128 5.13 1.08 -13.16
CA PHE A 128 5.49 0.31 -11.98
C PHE A 128 6.43 -0.79 -12.45
N SER A 129 7.73 -0.51 -12.43
CA SER A 129 8.76 -1.53 -12.53
C SER A 129 8.69 -2.41 -11.27
N THR A 130 8.22 -3.63 -11.46
CA THR A 130 8.63 -4.86 -10.77
C THR A 130 9.03 -4.71 -9.30
N LEU A 131 8.06 -4.85 -8.39
CA LEU A 131 8.29 -5.04 -6.97
C LEU A 131 8.72 -6.49 -6.71
N VAL A 132 9.99 -6.81 -7.00
CA VAL A 132 10.62 -8.08 -6.59
C VAL A 132 10.95 -7.99 -5.10
N SER A 133 10.34 -8.86 -4.29
CA SER A 133 10.50 -8.90 -2.83
C SER A 133 11.84 -9.53 -2.37
N PHE A 134 12.48 -8.92 -1.37
CA PHE A 134 13.63 -9.41 -0.56
C PHE A 134 13.22 -10.00 0.81
#